data_AF-A0AAD7T1J1-F1
#
_entry.id   AF-A0AAD7T1J1-F1
#
_cell.length_a   1.000
_cell.length_b   1.000
_cell.length_c   1.000
_cell.angle_alpha   90.00
_cell.angle_beta   90.00
_cell.angle_gamma   90.00
#
_symmetry.space_group_name_H-M   'P 1'
#
loop_
_entity.id
_entity.type
_entity.pdbx_description
1 polymer ?
#
loop_
_entity_poly.entity_id
_entity_poly.type
_entity_poly.pdbx_seq_one_letter_code
_entity_poly.pdbx_strand_id
1 'polypeptide(L)'
;MAMEVIIRASKWVVGVSEQSVKSLGKWYNASFKDKEQVQQLRQDIVNGLDNINKTLLPGKLKLWCLQFGLLPRIMWPLTIYEVPITTVEKMERTVTSYVKKWLSVPRCLSNISLYGKGVLELPLTSLMEEYKCSKVRLQMTLKDSRAQTISNAAPLLLTGWKWTPSEAVQQPTSALRHKDIVGHVQQGRGGFSLAAREPTWCKASTSERRKLVVEEVRREEETARSAKAVSLAKQGQWLQWEGMERRKISWKELWEMEASNISFIIRATYDMLVDIGQKRIFPPEIASTNLRPDLVLFLSLSIS
;
A
#
# COMPACT_ATOMS: atom_id res chain seq x y z
N MET A 1 13.21 -22.97 34.81
CA MET A 1 11.80 -23.38 34.85
C MET A 1 11.32 -23.59 33.43
N ALA A 2 11.24 -24.85 33.01
CA ALA A 2 10.69 -25.22 31.71
C ALA A 2 9.17 -25.03 31.76
N MET A 3 8.62 -24.25 30.84
CA MET A 3 7.18 -24.08 30.69
C MET A 3 6.69 -25.18 29.75
N GLU A 4 6.09 -26.23 30.33
CA GLU A 4 5.48 -27.32 29.58
C GLU A 4 4.09 -26.88 29.08
N VAL A 5 3.89 -26.91 27.76
CA VAL A 5 2.61 -26.63 27.12
C VAL A 5 2.08 -27.95 26.54
N ILE A 6 1.01 -28.47 27.15
CA ILE A 6 0.33 -29.69 26.71
C ILE A 6 -0.61 -29.37 25.54
N ILE A 7 -0.37 -29.95 24.36
CA ILE A 7 -1.38 -30.01 23.28
C ILE A 7 -1.38 -31.42 22.68
N ARG A 8 -2.47 -32.16 22.98
CA ARG A 8 -2.99 -33.42 22.39
C ARG A 8 -2.00 -34.56 22.07
N ALA A 9 -2.10 -35.60 22.90
CA ALA A 9 -1.95 -37.04 22.65
C ALA A 9 -0.91 -37.51 21.60
N SER A 10 0.13 -38.18 22.12
CA SER A 10 0.94 -39.21 21.46
C SER A 10 2.20 -38.79 20.68
N LYS A 11 2.83 -37.67 21.02
CA LYS A 11 4.22 -37.41 20.60
C LYS A 11 4.96 -36.57 21.63
N TRP A 12 6.07 -37.06 22.16
CA TRP A 12 6.96 -36.29 23.03
C TRP A 12 7.42 -35.04 22.28
N VAL A 13 7.09 -33.86 22.79
CA VAL A 13 7.56 -32.59 22.24
C VAL A 13 8.99 -32.42 22.74
N VAL A 14 9.94 -32.60 21.83
CA VAL A 14 11.33 -32.19 22.01
C VAL A 14 11.32 -30.72 22.44
N GLY A 15 12.07 -30.37 23.50
CA GLY A 15 12.08 -29.00 24.02
C GLY A 15 12.42 -27.98 22.92
N VAL A 16 11.85 -26.77 23.01
CA VAL A 16 12.12 -25.66 22.06
C VAL A 16 13.63 -25.34 21.94
N SER A 17 14.42 -25.77 22.92
CA SER A 17 15.89 -25.72 22.95
C SER A 17 16.57 -26.62 21.92
N GLU A 18 15.96 -27.75 21.55
CA GLU A 18 16.55 -28.77 20.67
C GLU A 18 16.01 -28.68 19.23
N GLN A 19 14.72 -28.37 19.05
CA GLN A 19 14.12 -28.17 17.73
C GLN A 19 13.12 -27.01 17.73
N SER A 20 13.10 -26.23 16.65
CA SER A 20 12.12 -25.16 16.50
C SER A 20 10.71 -25.73 16.31
N VAL A 21 9.76 -25.26 17.11
CA VAL A 21 8.36 -25.73 17.05
C VAL A 21 7.52 -24.74 16.26
N LYS A 22 6.64 -25.25 15.38
CA LYS A 22 5.68 -24.43 14.65
C LYS A 22 4.31 -24.46 15.33
N SER A 23 3.77 -23.30 15.68
CA SER A 23 2.40 -23.16 16.18
C SER A 23 1.70 -21.97 15.54
N LEU A 24 0.48 -22.18 15.04
CA LEU A 24 -0.35 -21.17 14.35
C LEU A 24 0.36 -20.43 13.21
N GLY A 25 1.30 -21.12 12.54
CA GLY A 25 2.09 -20.54 11.45
C GLY A 25 3.33 -19.76 11.89
N LYS A 26 3.54 -19.54 13.21
CA LYS A 26 4.76 -18.97 13.78
C LYS A 26 5.74 -20.08 14.16
N TRP A 27 7.01 -19.90 13.80
CA TRP A 27 8.11 -20.73 14.30
C TRP A 27 8.67 -20.14 15.59
N TYR A 28 8.88 -21.00 16.59
CA TYR A 28 9.51 -20.67 17.87
C TYR A 28 10.87 -21.36 17.93
N ASN A 29 11.93 -20.57 18.09
CA ASN A 29 13.30 -21.05 18.28
C ASN A 29 13.76 -20.82 19.74
N ALA A 30 14.85 -21.48 20.15
CA ALA A 30 15.42 -21.35 21.49
C ALA A 30 15.77 -19.90 21.88
N SER A 31 16.13 -19.07 20.89
CA SER A 31 16.45 -17.65 21.10
C SER A 31 15.21 -16.76 21.25
N PHE A 32 14.01 -17.24 20.92
CA PHE A 32 12.76 -16.47 20.79
C PHE A 32 12.89 -15.20 19.93
N LYS A 33 13.87 -15.14 19.03
CA LYS A 33 14.13 -13.99 18.17
C LYS A 33 13.66 -14.29 16.76
N ASP A 34 12.89 -13.36 16.20
CA ASP A 34 12.31 -13.48 14.86
C ASP A 34 13.30 -13.16 13.72
N LYS A 35 14.59 -12.91 14.01
CA LYS A 35 15.58 -12.47 13.01
C LYS A 35 15.76 -13.44 11.84
N GLU A 36 15.87 -14.74 12.13
CA GLU A 36 16.04 -15.78 11.11
C GLU A 36 14.80 -15.87 10.21
N GLN A 37 13.61 -15.81 10.82
CA GLN A 37 12.33 -15.84 10.10
C GLN A 37 12.15 -14.61 9.21
N VAL A 38 12.62 -13.43 9.65
CA VAL A 38 12.62 -12.21 8.84
C VAL A 38 13.57 -12.32 7.65
N GLN A 39 14.74 -12.94 7.80
CA GLN A 39 15.64 -13.19 6.68
C GLN A 39 15.06 -14.22 5.70
N GLN A 40 14.49 -15.30 6.22
CA GLN A 40 13.82 -16.31 5.40
C GLN A 40 12.67 -15.68 4.60
N LEU A 41 11.83 -14.87 5.24
CA LEU A 41 10.74 -14.14 4.58
C LEU A 41 11.26 -13.24 3.44
N ARG A 42 12.39 -12.56 3.63
CA ARG A 42 13.01 -11.76 2.58
C ARG A 42 13.43 -12.62 1.40
N GLN A 43 14.03 -13.78 1.66
CA GLN A 43 14.42 -14.71 0.60
C GLN A 43 13.21 -15.29 -0.12
N ASP A 44 12.14 -15.62 0.61
CA ASP A 44 10.90 -16.14 0.05
C ASP A 44 10.22 -15.11 -0.86
N ILE A 45 10.25 -13.82 -0.50
CA ILE A 45 9.78 -12.72 -1.36
C ILE A 45 10.59 -12.68 -2.66
N VAL A 46 11.92 -12.71 -2.57
CA VAL A 46 12.79 -12.66 -3.76
C VAL A 46 12.55 -13.88 -4.65
N ASN A 47 12.54 -15.08 -4.07
CA ASN A 47 12.26 -16.33 -4.79
C ASN A 47 10.87 -16.30 -5.45
N GLY A 48 9.85 -15.81 -4.74
CA GLY A 48 8.50 -15.66 -5.26
C GLY A 48 8.42 -14.70 -6.44
N LEU A 49 9.08 -13.54 -6.34
CA LEU A 49 9.16 -12.56 -7.43
C LEU A 49 9.92 -13.12 -8.64
N ASP A 50 11.02 -13.85 -8.42
CA ASP A 50 11.80 -14.47 -9.49
C ASP A 50 11.00 -15.55 -10.20
N ASN A 51 10.28 -16.39 -9.46
CA ASN A 51 9.40 -17.41 -10.02
C ASN A 51 8.30 -16.78 -10.90
N ILE A 52 7.65 -15.71 -10.42
CA ILE A 52 6.69 -14.95 -11.23
C ILE A 52 7.38 -14.35 -12.46
N ASN A 53 8.56 -13.75 -12.29
CA ASN A 53 9.27 -13.10 -13.38
C ASN A 53 9.67 -14.08 -14.50
N LYS A 54 10.04 -15.32 -14.15
CA LYS A 54 10.42 -16.40 -15.09
C LYS A 54 9.25 -16.93 -15.91
N THR A 55 8.01 -16.72 -15.48
CA THR A 55 6.83 -17.14 -16.28
C THR A 55 6.78 -16.39 -17.62
N LEU A 56 6.22 -17.04 -18.64
CA LEU A 56 5.97 -16.44 -19.96
C LEU A 56 4.73 -15.53 -19.99
N LEU A 57 4.21 -15.15 -18.82
CA LEU A 57 3.03 -14.30 -18.71
C LEU A 57 3.34 -12.85 -19.12
N PRO A 58 2.38 -12.16 -19.76
CA PRO A 58 2.41 -10.71 -19.91
C PRO A 58 2.57 -9.99 -18.56
N GLY A 59 3.20 -8.82 -18.56
CA GLY A 59 3.48 -8.05 -17.34
C GLY A 59 2.24 -7.77 -16.48
N LYS A 60 1.10 -7.48 -17.10
CA LYS A 60 -0.19 -7.29 -16.43
C LYS A 60 -0.67 -8.51 -15.63
N LEU A 61 -0.43 -9.73 -16.14
CA LEU A 61 -0.78 -10.96 -15.43
C LEU A 61 0.23 -11.27 -14.32
N LYS A 62 1.52 -10.93 -14.50
CA LYS A 62 2.53 -11.02 -13.44
C LYS A 62 2.18 -10.12 -12.25
N LEU A 63 1.71 -8.90 -12.52
CA LEU A 63 1.21 -7.98 -11.49
C LEU A 63 0.02 -8.58 -10.74
N TRP A 64 -0.90 -9.23 -11.45
CA TRP A 64 -2.03 -9.90 -10.82
C TRP A 64 -1.58 -11.03 -9.89
N CYS A 65 -0.63 -11.86 -10.32
CA CYS A 65 -0.03 -12.91 -9.47
C CYS A 65 0.67 -12.33 -8.24
N LEU A 66 1.33 -11.18 -8.37
CA LEU A 66 1.89 -10.46 -7.23
C LEU A 66 0.78 -10.02 -6.27
N GLN A 67 -0.25 -9.33 -6.78
CA GLN A 67 -1.30 -8.70 -5.98
C GLN A 67 -2.16 -9.71 -5.22
N PHE A 68 -2.56 -10.80 -5.89
CA PHE A 68 -3.53 -11.76 -5.33
C PHE A 68 -2.90 -13.11 -4.96
N GLY A 69 -1.69 -13.40 -5.43
CA GLY A 69 -0.98 -14.62 -5.11
C GLY A 69 0.11 -14.42 -4.05
N LEU A 70 1.13 -13.63 -4.37
CA LEU A 70 2.30 -13.47 -3.51
C LEU A 70 2.00 -12.56 -2.31
N LEU A 71 1.35 -11.41 -2.52
CA LEU A 71 1.10 -10.43 -1.48
C LEU A 71 0.32 -11.02 -0.28
N PRO A 72 -0.82 -11.72 -0.45
CA PRO A 72 -1.52 -12.32 0.70
C PRO A 72 -0.67 -13.34 1.47
N ARG A 73 0.21 -14.09 0.77
CA ARG A 73 1.11 -15.07 1.39
C ARG A 73 2.17 -14.41 2.27
N ILE A 74 2.72 -13.27 1.84
CA ILE A 74 3.76 -12.54 2.59
C ILE A 74 3.17 -11.70 3.71
N MET A 75 1.90 -11.27 3.58
CA MET A 75 1.22 -10.49 4.60
C MET A 75 1.09 -11.25 5.92
N TRP A 76 0.81 -12.55 5.89
CA TRP A 76 0.64 -13.34 7.11
C TRP A 76 1.91 -13.42 7.98
N PRO A 77 3.10 -13.77 7.45
CA PRO A 77 4.35 -13.66 8.19
C PRO A 77 4.62 -12.24 8.72
N LEU A 78 4.34 -11.21 7.91
CA LEU A 78 4.57 -9.82 8.29
C LEU A 78 3.71 -9.35 9.46
N THR A 79 2.49 -9.87 9.62
CA THR A 79 1.65 -9.54 10.77
C THR A 79 2.10 -10.23 12.04
N ILE A 80 2.52 -11.49 11.94
CA ILE A 80 2.89 -12.35 13.07
C ILE A 80 4.26 -12.04 13.63
N TYR A 81 5.26 -11.88 12.77
CA TYR A 81 6.63 -11.66 13.20
C TYR A 81 6.88 -10.20 13.57
N GLU A 82 7.86 -9.99 14.44
CA GLU A 82 8.39 -8.68 14.80
C GLU A 82 9.32 -8.18 13.69
N VAL A 83 8.72 -7.59 12.66
CA VAL A 83 9.44 -7.08 11.50
C VAL A 83 9.59 -5.56 11.62
N PRO A 84 10.81 -4.99 11.68
CA PRO A 84 11.00 -3.55 11.64
C PRO A 84 10.49 -2.94 10.34
N ILE A 85 9.87 -1.75 10.41
CA ILE A 85 9.36 -1.06 9.22
C ILE A 85 10.45 -0.80 8.16
N THR A 86 11.69 -0.57 8.59
CA THR A 86 12.85 -0.37 7.70
C THR A 86 13.19 -1.61 6.88
N THR A 87 12.87 -2.81 7.37
CA THR A 87 13.01 -4.06 6.63
C THR A 87 11.91 -4.18 5.58
N VAL A 88 10.67 -3.82 5.94
CA VAL A 88 9.53 -3.80 5.02
C VAL A 88 9.76 -2.78 3.88
N GLU A 89 10.34 -1.61 4.20
CA GLU A 89 10.78 -0.63 3.20
C GLU A 89 11.74 -1.22 2.16
N LYS A 90 12.71 -2.04 2.61
CA LYS A 90 13.65 -2.72 1.70
C LYS A 90 12.92 -3.76 0.86
N MET A 91 12.00 -4.53 1.45
CA MET A 91 11.18 -5.50 0.73
C MET A 91 10.32 -4.84 -0.36
N GLU A 92 9.67 -3.71 -0.03
CA GLU A 92 8.87 -2.95 -0.99
C GLU A 92 9.70 -2.40 -2.14
N ARG A 93 10.93 -1.92 -1.89
CA ARG A 93 11.84 -1.49 -2.98
C ARG A 93 12.12 -2.62 -3.95
N THR A 94 12.34 -3.84 -3.43
CA THR A 94 12.52 -5.03 -4.28
C THR A 94 11.26 -5.30 -5.08
N VAL A 95 10.08 -5.40 -4.44
CA VAL A 95 8.79 -5.61 -5.13
C VAL A 95 8.57 -4.55 -6.22
N THR A 96 8.79 -3.28 -5.89
CA THR A 96 8.61 -2.14 -6.80
C THR A 96 9.52 -2.23 -8.02
N SER A 97 10.75 -2.73 -7.89
CA SER A 97 11.66 -2.95 -9.01
C SER A 97 11.06 -3.91 -10.05
N TYR A 98 10.47 -5.02 -9.59
CA TYR A 98 9.79 -5.99 -10.47
C TYR A 98 8.52 -5.40 -11.07
N VAL A 99 7.71 -4.67 -10.27
CA VAL A 99 6.52 -3.96 -10.76
C VAL A 99 6.87 -3.01 -11.90
N LYS A 100 7.90 -2.17 -11.73
CA LYS A 100 8.36 -1.24 -12.78
C LYS A 100 8.83 -1.97 -14.03
N LYS A 101 9.54 -3.09 -13.85
CA LYS A 101 9.97 -3.96 -14.96
C LYS A 101 8.79 -4.54 -15.72
N TRP A 102 7.76 -5.05 -15.03
CA TRP A 102 6.59 -5.67 -15.66
C TRP A 102 5.64 -4.68 -16.33
N LEU A 103 5.57 -3.44 -15.82
CA LEU A 103 4.86 -2.33 -16.47
C LEU A 103 5.66 -1.68 -17.60
N SER A 104 6.89 -2.13 -17.85
CA SER A 104 7.82 -1.51 -18.80
C SER A 104 7.99 -0.02 -18.55
N VAL A 105 8.08 0.44 -17.30
CA VAL A 105 8.26 1.87 -16.96
C VAL A 105 9.68 2.17 -16.46
N PRO A 106 10.17 3.42 -16.57
CA PRO A 106 11.52 3.77 -16.14
C PRO A 106 11.77 3.50 -14.65
N ARG A 107 13.00 3.11 -14.29
CA ARG A 107 13.38 2.83 -12.88
C ARG A 107 13.25 4.04 -11.97
N CYS A 108 13.46 5.24 -12.51
CA CYS A 108 13.37 6.53 -11.83
C CYS A 108 11.92 7.02 -11.61
N LEU A 109 10.91 6.30 -12.11
CA LEU A 109 9.51 6.57 -11.79
C LEU A 109 9.32 6.49 -10.26
N SER A 110 8.58 7.43 -9.68
CA SER A 110 8.31 7.48 -8.24
C SER A 110 7.41 6.31 -7.82
N ASN A 111 7.41 5.98 -6.52
CA ASN A 111 6.46 5.00 -5.98
C ASN A 111 5.05 5.61 -5.87
N ILE A 112 4.96 6.94 -5.80
CA ILE A 112 3.68 7.66 -5.69
C ILE A 112 2.82 7.43 -6.93
N SER A 113 3.42 7.36 -8.11
CA SER A 113 2.69 7.07 -9.35
C SER A 113 2.20 5.63 -9.46
N LEU A 114 2.73 4.71 -8.65
CA LEU A 114 2.34 3.30 -8.67
C LEU A 114 1.28 2.98 -7.63
N TYR A 115 1.39 3.56 -6.44
CA TYR A 115 0.55 3.25 -5.28
C TYR A 115 -0.34 4.40 -4.83
N GLY A 116 -0.24 5.57 -5.46
CA GLY A 116 -0.99 6.78 -5.10
C GLY A 116 -2.33 6.94 -5.79
N LYS A 117 -3.20 7.74 -5.18
CA LYS A 117 -4.55 8.08 -5.69
C LYS A 117 -4.57 9.46 -6.34
N GLY A 118 -3.54 9.75 -7.15
CA GLY A 118 -3.38 11.01 -7.88
C GLY A 118 -4.28 11.10 -9.12
N VAL A 119 -3.78 11.75 -10.18
CA VAL A 119 -4.48 11.83 -11.48
C VAL A 119 -4.70 10.45 -12.10
N LEU A 120 -3.77 9.51 -11.88
CA LEU A 120 -3.89 8.13 -12.31
C LEU A 120 -3.76 7.20 -11.09
N GLU A 121 -4.84 6.49 -10.77
CA GLU A 121 -4.87 5.45 -9.74
C GLU A 121 -4.75 4.08 -10.40
N LEU A 122 -3.64 3.38 -10.16
CA LEU A 122 -3.45 1.99 -10.57
C LEU A 122 -4.03 1.04 -9.52
N PRO A 123 -4.50 -0.16 -9.90
CA PRO A 123 -5.08 -1.11 -8.97
C PRO A 123 -4.00 -1.91 -8.21
N LEU A 124 -2.96 -1.24 -7.72
CA LEU A 124 -1.82 -1.81 -7.02
C LEU A 124 -1.80 -1.35 -5.57
N THR A 125 -1.45 -2.24 -4.65
CA THR A 125 -1.29 -1.89 -3.24
C THR A 125 0.18 -1.81 -2.84
N SER A 126 0.54 -0.82 -2.03
CA SER A 126 1.86 -0.74 -1.40
C SER A 126 1.98 -1.78 -0.27
N LEU A 127 3.12 -2.47 -0.23
CA LEU A 127 3.42 -3.45 0.82
C LEU A 127 3.49 -2.79 2.20
N MET A 128 4.09 -1.61 2.29
CA MET A 128 4.21 -0.85 3.53
C MET A 128 2.85 -0.34 4.03
N GLU A 129 2.00 0.12 3.12
CA GLU A 129 0.64 0.56 3.47
C GLU A 129 -0.17 -0.61 4.06
N GLU A 130 -0.16 -1.77 3.39
CA GLU A 130 -0.85 -2.97 3.88
C GLU A 130 -0.23 -3.50 5.19
N TYR A 131 1.09 -3.41 5.34
CA TYR A 131 1.79 -3.73 6.59
C TYR A 131 1.31 -2.85 7.76
N LYS A 132 1.28 -1.53 7.57
CA LYS A 132 0.81 -0.57 8.59
C LYS A 132 -0.66 -0.84 8.94
N CYS A 133 -1.52 -0.95 7.93
CA CYS A 133 -2.94 -1.27 8.11
C CYS A 133 -3.15 -2.56 8.89
N SER A 134 -2.36 -3.59 8.59
CA SER A 134 -2.47 -4.89 9.24
C SER A 134 -2.00 -4.86 10.69
N LYS A 135 -0.90 -4.15 11.00
CA LYS A 135 -0.43 -3.97 12.38
C LYS A 135 -1.40 -3.14 13.22
N VAL A 136 -1.95 -2.06 12.66
CA VAL A 136 -3.01 -1.24 13.28
C VAL A 136 -4.25 -2.08 13.57
N ARG A 137 -4.72 -2.85 12.58
CA ARG A 137 -5.87 -3.75 12.74
C ARG A 137 -5.63 -4.80 13.82
N LEU A 138 -4.43 -5.39 13.85
CA LEU A 138 -4.04 -6.37 14.86
C LEU A 138 -4.07 -5.72 16.25
N GLN A 139 -3.48 -4.53 16.41
CA GLN A 139 -3.44 -3.86 17.69
C GLN A 139 -4.83 -3.52 18.23
N MET A 140 -5.71 -2.99 17.39
CA MET A 140 -7.10 -2.73 17.82
C MET A 140 -7.81 -4.03 18.19
N THR A 141 -7.57 -5.11 17.45
CA THR A 141 -8.14 -6.43 17.76
C THR A 141 -7.67 -6.97 19.11
N LEU A 142 -6.41 -6.73 19.48
CA LEU A 142 -5.88 -7.11 20.79
C LEU A 142 -6.48 -6.26 21.91
N LYS A 143 -6.59 -4.95 21.72
CA LYS A 143 -7.20 -4.02 22.69
C LYS A 143 -8.68 -4.32 22.91
N ASP A 144 -9.42 -4.53 21.83
CA ASP A 144 -10.86 -4.79 21.86
C ASP A 144 -11.20 -6.29 22.04
N SER A 145 -10.23 -7.11 22.45
CA SER A 145 -10.45 -8.54 22.67
C SER A 145 -11.44 -8.79 23.81
N ARG A 146 -12.32 -9.76 23.63
CA ARG A 146 -13.27 -10.18 24.69
C ARG A 146 -12.58 -10.81 25.90
N ALA A 147 -11.39 -11.37 25.70
CA ALA A 147 -10.60 -11.98 26.76
C ALA A 147 -9.88 -10.89 27.55
N GLN A 148 -10.29 -10.67 28.80
CA GLN A 148 -9.75 -9.61 29.65
C GLN A 148 -8.23 -9.72 29.83
N THR A 149 -7.68 -10.94 29.88
CA THR A 149 -6.23 -11.17 29.95
C THR A 149 -5.49 -10.57 28.75
N ILE A 150 -6.05 -10.70 27.54
CA ILE A 150 -5.45 -10.20 26.30
C ILE A 150 -5.63 -8.69 26.19
N SER A 151 -6.82 -8.20 26.53
CA SER A 151 -7.13 -6.76 26.52
C SER A 151 -6.27 -5.99 27.54
N ASN A 152 -6.08 -6.55 28.75
CA ASN A 152 -5.24 -5.97 29.79
C ASN A 152 -3.74 -6.03 29.43
N ALA A 153 -3.28 -7.16 28.88
CA ALA A 153 -1.87 -7.31 28.53
C ALA A 153 -1.50 -6.50 27.27
N ALA A 154 -2.44 -6.36 26.32
CA ALA A 154 -2.32 -5.66 25.03
C ALA A 154 -0.87 -5.55 24.53
N PRO A 155 -0.26 -6.69 24.13
CA PRO A 155 1.18 -6.77 23.93
C PRO A 155 1.65 -5.74 22.91
N LEU A 156 2.77 -5.10 23.21
CA LEU A 156 3.39 -4.12 22.32
C LEU A 156 3.86 -4.81 21.04
N LEU A 157 3.33 -4.36 19.90
CA LEU A 157 3.76 -4.84 18.60
C LEU A 157 5.10 -4.19 18.25
N LEU A 158 6.18 -4.96 18.29
CA LEU A 158 7.52 -4.46 17.97
C LEU A 158 7.69 -4.32 16.45
N THR A 159 7.77 -3.08 15.98
CA THR A 159 7.93 -2.69 14.57
C THR A 159 9.19 -1.82 14.33
N GLY A 160 10.12 -1.85 15.29
CA GLY A 160 11.31 -1.01 15.33
C GLY A 160 11.05 0.38 15.90
N TRP A 161 12.08 1.23 15.90
CA TRP A 161 12.03 2.57 16.51
C TRP A 161 11.37 3.65 15.64
N LYS A 162 11.36 3.45 14.31
CA LYS A 162 10.95 4.47 13.33
C LYS A 162 9.42 4.67 13.29
N TRP A 163 8.65 3.64 13.61
CA TRP A 163 7.19 3.67 13.50
C TRP A 163 6.59 2.71 14.51
N THR A 164 5.56 3.16 15.23
CA THR A 164 4.90 2.43 16.31
C THR A 164 3.40 2.29 16.04
N PRO A 165 2.81 1.10 16.13
CA PRO A 165 1.39 0.90 15.87
C PRO A 165 0.50 1.66 16.87
N SER A 166 0.92 1.77 18.14
CA SER A 166 0.15 2.42 19.21
C SER A 166 -0.16 3.88 18.89
N GLU A 167 0.83 4.61 18.43
CA GLU A 167 0.72 6.00 18.01
C GLU A 167 -0.12 6.10 16.72
N ALA A 168 0.12 5.19 15.78
CA ALA A 168 -0.63 5.08 14.53
C ALA A 168 -2.09 4.64 14.71
N VAL A 169 -2.51 4.17 15.89
CA VAL A 169 -3.93 3.99 16.24
C VAL A 169 -4.47 5.25 16.90
N GLN A 170 -3.69 5.90 17.77
CA GLN A 170 -4.11 7.07 18.53
C GLN A 170 -4.40 8.27 17.64
N GLN A 171 -3.50 8.59 16.69
CA GLN A 171 -3.65 9.73 15.79
C GLN A 171 -4.95 9.62 14.95
N PRO A 172 -5.17 8.55 14.17
CA PRO A 172 -6.44 8.34 13.46
C PRO A 172 -7.67 8.33 14.36
N THR A 173 -7.59 7.71 15.55
CA THR A 173 -8.71 7.70 16.49
C THR A 173 -9.07 9.13 16.94
N SER A 174 -8.06 9.97 17.19
CA SER A 174 -8.27 11.36 17.56
C SER A 174 -8.85 12.19 16.41
N ALA A 175 -8.40 11.96 15.17
CA ALA A 175 -8.94 12.60 13.98
C ALA A 175 -10.41 12.22 13.74
N LEU A 176 -10.76 10.94 13.93
CA LEU A 176 -12.15 10.46 13.83
C LEU A 176 -13.05 11.05 14.92
N ARG A 177 -12.55 11.15 16.17
CA ARG A 177 -13.29 11.85 17.25
C ARG A 177 -13.47 13.33 16.94
N HIS A 178 -12.46 13.98 16.37
CA HIS A 178 -12.57 15.37 15.95
C HIS A 178 -13.60 15.53 14.83
N LYS A 179 -13.63 14.62 13.85
CA LYS A 179 -14.64 14.58 12.79
C LYS A 179 -16.06 14.43 13.35
N ASP A 180 -16.24 13.63 14.40
CA ASP A 180 -17.54 13.50 15.07
C ASP A 180 -17.98 14.81 15.76
N ILE A 181 -17.05 15.57 16.34
CA ILE A 181 -17.32 16.87 16.98
C ILE A 181 -17.69 17.92 15.94
N VAL A 182 -16.90 18.02 14.86
CA VAL A 182 -17.12 18.95 13.76
C VAL A 182 -18.43 18.61 13.03
N GLY A 183 -18.80 17.33 13.01
CA GLY A 183 -19.99 16.85 12.32
C GLY A 183 -19.81 16.87 10.80
N HIS A 184 -20.93 16.79 10.09
CA HIS A 184 -20.91 16.84 8.63
C HIS A 184 -20.67 18.27 8.17
N VAL A 185 -19.58 18.51 7.44
CA VAL A 185 -19.32 19.82 6.83
C VAL A 185 -19.85 19.80 5.40
N GLN A 186 -20.54 20.87 5.01
CA GLN A 186 -20.99 21.05 3.63
C GLN A 186 -19.80 21.00 2.67
N GLN A 187 -19.84 20.09 1.70
CA GLN A 187 -18.87 20.07 0.60
C GLN A 187 -19.49 20.74 -0.64
N GLY A 188 -18.91 21.87 -1.05
CA GLY A 188 -19.38 22.63 -2.20
C GLY A 188 -20.75 23.29 -2.00
N ARG A 189 -21.51 23.47 -3.09
CA ARG A 189 -22.81 24.17 -3.08
C ARG A 189 -24.04 23.25 -2.87
N GLY A 190 -23.84 21.96 -2.64
CA GLY A 190 -24.91 20.96 -2.55
C GLY A 190 -25.72 20.92 -1.25
N GLY A 191 -25.45 21.81 -0.28
CA GLY A 191 -26.13 21.79 1.01
C GLY A 191 -25.77 20.58 1.90
N PHE A 192 -26.42 20.48 3.06
CA PHE A 192 -26.05 19.55 4.15
C PHE A 192 -26.48 18.09 3.92
N SER A 193 -27.42 17.84 3.01
CA SER A 193 -28.13 16.55 2.90
C SER A 193 -27.74 15.69 1.70
N LEU A 194 -26.91 16.18 0.77
CA LEU A 194 -26.58 15.45 -0.46
C LEU A 194 -25.39 14.48 -0.32
N ALA A 195 -24.58 14.62 0.74
CA ALA A 195 -23.44 13.75 0.98
C ALA A 195 -23.88 12.44 1.67
N ALA A 196 -23.30 11.32 1.24
CA ALA A 196 -23.52 10.03 1.89
C ALA A 196 -23.10 10.11 3.37
N ARG A 197 -24.02 9.73 4.26
CA ARG A 197 -23.76 9.76 5.71
C ARG A 197 -22.75 8.68 6.07
N GLU A 198 -21.50 9.08 6.26
CA GLU A 198 -20.47 8.20 6.81
C GLU A 198 -20.82 7.80 8.25
N PRO A 199 -20.48 6.55 8.67
CA PRO A 199 -20.71 6.11 10.03
C PRO A 199 -19.86 6.93 11.01
N THR A 200 -20.56 7.55 11.96
CA THR A 200 -19.98 8.35 13.06
C THR A 200 -19.20 7.43 14.00
N TRP A 201 -17.98 7.82 14.41
CA TRP A 201 -17.11 6.99 15.25
C TRP A 201 -17.76 6.58 16.58
N CYS A 202 -18.52 7.50 17.19
CA CYS A 202 -19.25 7.26 18.43
C CYS A 202 -20.31 6.16 18.31
N LYS A 203 -20.95 6.03 17.14
CA LYS A 203 -22.03 5.08 16.86
C LYS A 203 -21.53 3.76 16.26
N ALA A 204 -20.27 3.71 15.84
CA ALA A 204 -19.68 2.55 15.21
C ALA A 204 -19.44 1.41 16.20
N SER A 205 -19.76 0.19 15.79
CA SER A 205 -19.37 -1.06 16.47
C SER A 205 -17.85 -1.25 16.47
N THR A 206 -17.33 -2.18 17.28
CA THR A 206 -15.90 -2.50 17.32
C THR A 206 -15.31 -2.84 15.95
N SER A 207 -16.04 -3.59 15.11
CA SER A 207 -15.58 -3.94 13.77
C SER A 207 -15.53 -2.73 12.85
N GLU A 208 -16.56 -1.89 12.91
CA GLU A 208 -16.64 -0.65 12.13
C GLU A 208 -15.59 0.37 12.54
N ARG A 209 -15.33 0.52 13.85
CA ARG A 209 -14.24 1.34 14.38
C ARG A 209 -12.88 0.91 13.82
N ARG A 210 -12.59 -0.40 13.79
CA ARG A 210 -11.37 -0.91 13.17
C ARG A 210 -11.29 -0.56 11.68
N LYS A 211 -12.41 -0.67 10.95
CA LYS A 211 -12.45 -0.31 9.53
C LYS A 211 -12.19 1.19 9.34
N LEU A 212 -12.83 2.05 10.14
CA LEU A 212 -12.66 3.50 10.10
C LEU A 212 -11.22 3.91 10.38
N VAL A 213 -10.58 3.36 11.42
CA VAL A 213 -9.17 3.65 11.73
C VAL A 213 -8.25 3.20 10.60
N VAL A 214 -8.46 2.02 10.03
CA VAL A 214 -7.64 1.55 8.91
C VAL A 214 -7.79 2.45 7.68
N GLU A 215 -9.01 2.88 7.35
CA GLU A 215 -9.22 3.84 6.25
C GLU A 215 -8.57 5.19 6.53
N GLU A 216 -8.61 5.65 7.77
CA GLU A 216 -7.97 6.91 8.17
C GLU A 216 -6.43 6.81 8.09
N VAL A 217 -5.83 5.67 8.46
CA VAL A 217 -4.39 5.40 8.22
C VAL A 217 -4.06 5.43 6.73
N ARG A 218 -4.90 4.84 5.87
CA ARG A 218 -4.71 4.92 4.41
C ARG A 218 -4.80 6.35 3.90
N ARG A 219 -5.68 7.16 4.47
CA ARG A 219 -5.81 8.59 4.16
C ARG A 219 -4.53 9.33 4.55
N GLU A 220 -3.97 9.07 5.74
CA GLU A 220 -2.70 9.65 6.18
C GLU A 220 -1.55 9.28 5.24
N GLU A 221 -1.43 8.02 4.83
CA GLU A 221 -0.42 7.60 3.85
C GLU A 221 -0.59 8.31 2.50
N GLU A 222 -1.83 8.50 2.03
CA GLU A 222 -2.11 9.29 0.82
C GLU A 222 -1.70 10.75 0.97
N THR A 223 -1.98 11.37 2.12
CA THR A 223 -1.56 12.75 2.38
C THR A 223 -0.04 12.89 2.40
N ALA A 224 0.68 11.94 3.00
CA ALA A 224 2.14 11.93 2.99
C ALA A 224 2.69 11.74 1.56
N ARG A 225 2.07 10.87 0.76
CA ARG A 225 2.42 10.70 -0.66
C ARG A 225 2.15 11.96 -1.48
N SER A 226 1.03 12.64 -1.23
CA SER A 226 0.68 13.91 -1.88
C SER A 226 1.65 15.03 -1.51
N ALA A 227 1.98 15.18 -0.22
CA ALA A 227 2.97 16.15 0.24
C ALA A 227 4.35 15.89 -0.38
N LYS A 228 4.75 14.62 -0.51
CA LYS A 228 5.98 14.25 -1.21
C LYS A 228 5.92 14.55 -2.70
N ALA A 229 4.77 14.37 -3.35
CA ALA A 229 4.60 14.67 -4.77
C ALA A 229 4.82 16.15 -5.09
N VAL A 230 4.46 17.08 -4.19
CA VAL A 230 4.73 18.51 -4.33
C VAL A 230 6.23 18.78 -4.52
N SER A 231 7.10 18.01 -3.86
CA SER A 231 8.56 18.16 -3.98
C SER A 231 9.15 17.60 -5.29
N LEU A 232 8.36 16.88 -6.10
CA LEU A 232 8.83 16.26 -7.34
C LEU A 232 8.63 17.21 -8.53
N ALA A 233 9.69 17.96 -8.88
CA ALA A 233 9.62 19.01 -9.91
C ALA A 233 9.07 18.55 -11.28
N LYS A 234 9.34 17.32 -11.73
CA LYS A 234 8.76 16.76 -12.97
C LYS A 234 7.54 15.89 -12.70
N GLN A 235 7.74 14.81 -11.96
CA GLN A 235 6.69 13.80 -11.73
C GLN A 235 5.56 14.27 -10.79
N GLY A 236 5.66 15.47 -10.21
CA GLY A 236 4.64 16.11 -9.38
C GLY A 236 3.81 17.18 -10.11
N GLN A 237 4.12 17.49 -11.37
CA GLN A 237 3.43 18.53 -12.15
C GLN A 237 1.92 18.30 -12.28
N TRP A 238 1.48 17.04 -12.19
CA TRP A 238 0.07 16.68 -12.19
C TRP A 238 -0.75 17.30 -11.05
N LEU A 239 -0.11 17.77 -9.97
CA LEU A 239 -0.76 18.50 -8.88
C LEU A 239 -1.24 19.90 -9.27
N GLN A 240 -0.66 20.49 -10.32
CA GLN A 240 -0.98 21.84 -10.78
C GLN A 240 -2.07 21.84 -11.86
N TRP A 241 -2.44 20.67 -12.41
CA TRP A 241 -3.45 20.61 -13.46
C TRP A 241 -4.84 20.83 -12.89
N GLU A 242 -5.53 21.83 -13.43
CA GLU A 242 -6.92 22.14 -13.11
C GLU A 242 -7.87 21.41 -14.08
N GLY A 243 -9.06 21.03 -13.59
CA GLY A 243 -10.11 20.44 -14.42
C GLY A 243 -9.87 19.00 -14.90
N MET A 244 -8.80 18.34 -14.47
CA MET A 244 -8.53 16.95 -14.85
C MET A 244 -9.26 15.98 -13.92
N GLU A 245 -10.11 15.13 -14.49
CA GLU A 245 -10.74 14.04 -13.76
C GLU A 245 -9.71 12.96 -13.37
N ARG A 246 -9.86 12.42 -12.16
CA ARG A 246 -9.02 11.31 -11.69
C ARG A 246 -9.39 10.05 -12.46
N ARG A 247 -8.41 9.47 -13.16
CA ARG A 247 -8.58 8.20 -13.86
C ARG A 247 -8.21 7.06 -12.92
N LYS A 248 -9.22 6.30 -12.50
CA LYS A 248 -9.04 5.07 -11.75
C LYS A 248 -9.09 3.86 -12.69
N ILE A 249 -7.95 3.17 -12.83
CA ILE A 249 -7.87 1.96 -13.66
C ILE A 249 -8.28 0.75 -12.81
N SER A 250 -9.34 0.06 -13.23
CA SER A 250 -9.73 -1.22 -12.63
C SER A 250 -8.84 -2.38 -13.12
N TRP A 251 -8.85 -3.52 -12.42
CA TRP A 251 -8.15 -4.73 -12.89
C TRP A 251 -8.68 -5.20 -14.26
N LYS A 252 -9.98 -5.04 -14.51
CA LYS A 252 -10.61 -5.39 -15.78
C LYS A 252 -10.06 -4.53 -16.92
N GLU A 253 -10.06 -3.21 -16.75
CA GLU A 253 -9.47 -2.29 -17.72
C GLU A 253 -7.99 -2.57 -17.94
N LEU A 254 -7.22 -2.79 -16.86
CA LEU A 254 -5.79 -3.11 -16.96
C LEU A 254 -5.53 -4.39 -17.76
N TRP A 255 -6.45 -5.37 -17.71
CA TRP A 255 -6.38 -6.59 -18.49
C TRP A 255 -6.73 -6.40 -19.96
N GLU A 256 -7.70 -5.54 -20.26
CA GLU A 256 -8.10 -5.22 -21.63
C GLU A 256 -7.04 -4.37 -22.35
N MET A 257 -6.29 -3.55 -21.61
CA MET A 257 -5.25 -2.70 -22.17
C MET A 257 -4.04 -3.49 -22.71
N GLU A 258 -3.50 -3.00 -23.83
CA GLU A 258 -2.21 -3.45 -24.35
C GLU A 258 -1.07 -2.98 -23.43
N ALA A 259 0.01 -3.76 -23.32
CA ALA A 259 1.15 -3.42 -22.46
C ALA A 259 1.79 -2.08 -22.83
N SER A 260 1.85 -1.77 -24.12
CA SER A 260 2.34 -0.50 -24.67
C SER A 260 1.51 0.68 -24.15
N ASN A 261 0.17 0.55 -24.15
CA ASN A 261 -0.76 1.57 -23.70
C ASN A 261 -0.65 1.81 -22.20
N ILE A 262 -0.48 0.76 -21.39
CA ILE A 262 -0.27 0.89 -19.94
C ILE A 262 1.00 1.69 -19.66
N SER A 263 2.12 1.30 -20.28
CA SER A 263 3.40 2.00 -20.11
C SER A 263 3.31 3.45 -20.57
N PHE A 264 2.69 3.68 -21.73
CA PHE A 264 2.51 5.01 -22.31
C PHE A 264 1.68 5.91 -21.38
N ILE A 265 0.52 5.46 -20.90
CA ILE A 265 -0.35 6.27 -20.02
C ILE A 265 0.36 6.63 -18.73
N ILE A 266 1.09 5.69 -18.11
CA ILE A 266 1.87 5.98 -16.90
C ILE A 266 2.97 7.00 -17.20
N ARG A 267 3.75 6.78 -18.28
CA ARG A 267 4.85 7.68 -18.64
C ARG A 267 4.36 9.07 -19.02
N ALA A 268 3.29 9.15 -19.80
CA ALA A 268 2.61 10.38 -20.13
C ALA A 268 2.23 11.06 -18.83
N THR A 269 1.44 10.40 -17.97
CA THR A 269 0.90 10.94 -16.71
C THR A 269 1.95 11.61 -15.83
N TYR A 270 3.15 11.04 -15.76
CA TYR A 270 4.18 11.52 -14.84
C TYR A 270 5.37 12.20 -15.52
N ASP A 271 5.21 12.70 -16.76
CA ASP A 271 6.27 13.43 -17.50
C ASP A 271 7.58 12.62 -17.63
N MET A 272 7.42 11.36 -18.04
CA MET A 272 8.48 10.37 -18.22
C MET A 272 8.54 9.84 -19.65
N LEU A 273 7.88 10.50 -20.60
CA LEU A 273 8.07 10.23 -22.02
C LEU A 273 9.49 10.68 -22.38
N VAL A 274 10.26 9.75 -22.96
CA VAL A 274 11.60 10.08 -23.44
C VAL A 274 11.40 10.90 -24.70
N ASP A 275 11.90 12.13 -24.69
CA ASP A 275 11.93 12.97 -25.87
C ASP A 275 12.85 12.28 -26.89
N ILE A 276 12.28 11.66 -27.92
CA ILE A 276 13.06 11.00 -28.98
C ILE A 276 13.65 12.12 -29.82
N GLY A 277 14.76 12.71 -29.37
CA GLY A 277 15.79 13.34 -30.19
C GLY A 277 15.38 14.45 -31.16
N GLN A 278 14.22 15.08 -31.04
CA GLN A 278 13.92 16.34 -31.69
C GLN A 278 13.49 17.32 -30.60
N LYS A 279 14.34 18.31 -30.31
CA LYS A 279 13.88 19.60 -29.80
C LYS A 279 12.75 20.04 -30.72
N ARG A 280 11.50 19.78 -30.35
CA ARG A 280 10.37 20.40 -31.02
C ARG A 280 10.40 21.85 -30.57
N ILE A 281 10.99 22.70 -31.40
CA ILE A 281 10.78 24.14 -31.33
C ILE A 281 9.28 24.30 -31.57
N PHE A 282 8.54 24.53 -30.50
CA PHE A 282 7.12 24.82 -30.58
C PHE A 282 6.97 26.16 -31.33
N PRO A 283 6.13 26.23 -32.39
CA PRO A 283 5.83 27.48 -33.07
C PRO A 283 5.34 28.54 -32.08
N PRO A 284 5.63 29.84 -32.32
CA PRO A 284 5.29 30.92 -31.41
C PRO A 284 3.78 31.11 -31.18
N GLU A 285 2.91 30.41 -31.92
CA GLU A 285 1.46 30.40 -31.70
C GLU A 285 0.98 29.48 -30.56
N ILE A 286 1.86 28.66 -29.95
CA ILE A 286 1.47 27.76 -28.86
C ILE A 286 1.48 28.53 -27.53
N ALA A 287 0.28 28.88 -27.06
CA ALA A 287 0.08 29.57 -25.80
C ALA A 287 0.70 28.80 -24.62
N SER A 288 1.33 29.52 -23.68
CA SER A 288 1.64 28.94 -22.37
C SER A 288 0.32 28.70 -21.64
N THR A 289 -0.09 27.45 -21.53
CA THR A 289 -1.31 27.08 -20.81
C THR A 289 -0.95 26.35 -19.52
N ASN A 290 -1.73 26.55 -18.47
CA ASN A 290 -1.70 25.71 -17.27
C ASN A 290 -2.34 24.32 -17.51
N LEU A 291 -2.82 24.07 -18.73
CA LEU A 291 -3.35 22.79 -19.18
C LEU A 291 -2.23 21.96 -19.82
N ARG A 292 -2.36 20.65 -19.69
CA ARG A 292 -1.34 19.71 -20.12
C ARG A 292 -1.21 19.67 -21.65
N PRO A 293 -0.03 19.99 -22.24
CA PRO A 293 0.13 20.13 -23.69
C PRO A 293 0.00 18.82 -24.49
N ASP A 294 0.34 17.66 -23.89
CA ASP A 294 0.45 16.40 -24.64
C ASP A 294 -0.90 15.71 -24.93
N LEU A 295 -1.95 15.99 -24.15
CA LEU A 295 -3.26 15.35 -24.33
C LEU A 295 -4.06 15.99 -25.48
N VAL A 296 -3.84 17.29 -25.73
CA VAL A 296 -4.50 18.05 -26.81
C VAL A 296 -4.11 17.50 -28.18
N LEU A 297 -2.86 17.06 -28.33
CA LEU A 297 -2.34 16.49 -29.58
C LEU A 297 -3.05 15.19 -30.00
N PHE A 298 -3.59 14.42 -29.05
CA PHE A 298 -4.28 13.15 -29.35
C PHE A 298 -5.75 13.34 -29.76
N LEU A 299 -6.42 14.36 -29.21
CA LEU A 299 -7.78 14.71 -29.58
C LEU A 299 -7.86 15.29 -31.00
N SER A 300 -6.86 16.05 -31.44
CA SER A 300 -6.81 16.59 -32.82
C SER A 300 -6.46 15.54 -33.87
N LEU A 301 -5.66 14.52 -33.53
CA LEU A 301 -5.26 13.46 -34.46
C LEU A 301 -6.33 12.36 -34.66
N SER A 302 -7.39 12.36 -33.84
CA SER A 302 -8.51 11.42 -33.96
C SER A 302 -9.72 12.00 -34.71
N ILE A 303 -9.65 13.27 -35.13
CA ILE A 303 -10.73 14.00 -35.83
C ILE A 303 -10.27 14.40 -37.25
N SER A 304 -9.58 13.51 -37.95
CA SER A 304 -9.28 13.68 -39.38
C SER A 304 -9.39 12.36 -40.11
#